data_AF-A0A351T2B4-F1
#
_entry.id   AF-A0A351T2B4-F1
#
_cell.length_a   1.000
_cell.length_b   1.000
_cell.length_c   1.000
_cell.angle_alpha   90.00
_cell.angle_beta   90.00
_cell.angle_gamma   90.00
#
_symmetry.space_group_name_H-M   'P 1'
#
loop_
_entity.id
_entity.type
_entity.pdbx_description
1 polymer ?
#
loop_
_entity_poly.entity_id
_entity_poly.type
_entity_poly.pdbx_seq_one_letter_code
_entity_poly.pdbx_strand_id
1 'polypeptide(L)'
;MANTKNLPVLTPDGGLARYLQEIRQFPMLEPEEEYMLAKSWREHNDTDAAHKLVTSHLRLVAKIAMGYRGYGLPIGEFISEGNVGLMQSVKRFE
;
A
#
# COMPACT_ATOMS: atom_id res chain seq x y z
N MET A 1 -5.17 16.17 -11.63
CA MET A 1 -5.59 14.81 -12.01
C MET A 1 -4.67 13.85 -11.28
N ALA A 2 -5.14 13.17 -10.24
CA ALA A 2 -4.31 12.30 -9.40
C ALA A 2 -3.67 11.22 -10.27
N ASN A 3 -2.34 11.05 -10.16
CA ASN A 3 -1.58 10.10 -10.96
C ASN A 3 -1.72 8.69 -10.36
N THR A 4 -2.92 8.11 -10.43
CA THR A 4 -3.19 6.70 -10.05
C THR A 4 -2.46 5.67 -10.94
N LYS A 5 -1.63 6.12 -11.89
CA LYS A 5 -1.00 5.28 -12.92
C LYS A 5 0.07 4.30 -12.43
N ASN A 6 0.57 4.40 -11.19
CA ASN A 6 1.74 3.63 -10.74
C ASN A 6 1.52 2.74 -9.50
N LEU A 7 0.28 2.49 -9.08
CA LEU A 7 0.03 1.53 -8.01
C LEU A 7 0.22 0.09 -8.53
N PRO A 8 1.04 -0.76 -7.87
CA PRO A 8 1.15 -2.16 -8.22
C PRO A 8 -0.21 -2.84 -8.03
N VAL A 9 -0.76 -3.42 -9.10
CA VAL A 9 -2.00 -4.17 -9.04
C VAL A 9 -1.68 -5.65 -9.07
N LEU A 10 -2.26 -6.39 -8.12
CA LEU A 10 -2.16 -7.84 -8.12
C LEU A 10 -3.11 -8.43 -9.17
N THR A 11 -2.58 -9.23 -10.10
CA THR A 11 -3.38 -9.96 -11.08
C THR A 11 -3.63 -11.42 -10.64
N PRO A 12 -4.81 -12.00 -10.94
CA PRO A 12 -5.17 -13.37 -10.52
C PRO A 12 -4.22 -14.46 -11.05
N ASP A 13 -3.70 -14.32 -12.27
CA ASP A 13 -2.97 -15.38 -12.99
C ASP A 13 -1.44 -15.35 -12.79
N GLY A 14 -0.98 -15.26 -11.53
CA GLY A 14 0.44 -15.38 -11.20
C GLY A 14 1.22 -14.06 -11.10
N GLY A 15 0.52 -12.92 -10.99
CA GLY A 15 1.12 -11.60 -10.78
C GLY A 15 1.78 -11.40 -9.41
N LEU A 16 1.64 -12.34 -8.47
CA LEU A 16 2.14 -12.19 -7.10
C LEU A 16 3.65 -11.98 -7.01
N ALA A 17 4.43 -12.76 -7.76
CA ALA A 17 5.89 -12.62 -7.73
C ALA A 17 6.34 -11.23 -8.22
N ARG A 18 5.71 -10.75 -9.30
CA ARG A 18 5.95 -9.41 -9.86
C ARG A 18 5.52 -8.31 -8.89
N TYR A 19 4.31 -8.43 -8.32
CA TYR A 19 3.81 -7.51 -7.30
C TYR A 19 4.79 -7.40 -6.12
N LEU A 20 5.25 -8.55 -5.59
CA LEU A 20 6.22 -8.57 -4.49
C LEU A 20 7.58 -7.96 -4.87
N GLN A 21 7.99 -8.01 -6.14
CA GLN A 21 9.19 -7.31 -6.62
C GLN A 21 8.98 -5.81 -6.71
N GLU A 22 7.84 -5.37 -7.25
CA GLU A 22 7.49 -3.95 -7.41
C GLU A 22 7.38 -3.25 -6.05
N ILE A 23 6.68 -3.83 -5.07
CA ILE A 23 6.53 -3.20 -3.75
C ILE A 23 7.85 -3.05 -2.99
N ARG A 24 8.87 -3.86 -3.31
CA ARG A 24 10.20 -3.78 -2.67
C ARG A 24 11.02 -2.59 -3.17
N GLN A 25 10.66 -2.01 -4.31
CA GLN A 25 11.33 -0.83 -4.86
C GLN A 25 10.96 0.45 -4.11
N PHE A 26 9.82 0.48 -3.40
CA PHE A 26 9.42 1.65 -2.65
C PHE A 26 10.26 1.82 -1.37
N PRO A 27 10.78 3.03 -1.12
CA PRO A 27 11.52 3.31 0.09
C PRO A 27 10.61 3.22 1.32
N MET A 28 11.20 2.83 2.46
CA MET A 28 10.56 3.02 3.76
C MET A 28 10.68 4.49 4.14
N LEU A 29 9.66 4.99 4.84
CA LEU A 29 9.63 6.35 5.35
C LEU A 29 10.12 6.35 6.80
N GLU A 30 10.83 7.40 7.18
CA GLU A 30 11.08 7.69 8.58
C GLU A 30 9.83 8.28 9.25
N PRO A 31 9.67 8.16 10.58
CA PRO A 31 8.47 8.62 11.29
C PRO A 31 8.12 10.10 11.03
N GLU A 32 9.13 10.96 10.93
CA GLU A 32 8.93 12.38 10.62
C GLU A 32 8.41 12.59 9.19
N GLU A 33 8.87 11.80 8.22
CA GLU A 33 8.39 11.87 6.84
C GLU A 33 6.94 11.41 6.74
N GLU A 34 6.58 10.34 7.44
CA GLU A 34 5.20 9.86 7.52
C GLU A 34 4.27 10.94 8.06
N TYR A 35 4.66 11.59 9.16
CA TYR A 35 3.89 12.69 9.74
C TYR A 35 3.70 13.85 8.76
N MET A 36 4.78 14.27 8.08
CA MET A 36 4.71 15.37 7.12
C MET A 36 3.83 15.03 5.90
N LEU A 37 3.91 13.81 5.38
CA LEU A 37 3.09 13.36 4.26
C LEU A 37 1.62 13.23 4.67
N ALA A 38 1.33 12.69 5.84
CA ALA A 38 -0.02 12.60 6.38
C ALA A 38 -0.64 14.00 6.58
N LYS A 39 0.13 14.93 7.14
CA LYS A 39 -0.28 16.33 7.29
C LYS A 39 -0.54 17.00 5.94
N SER A 40 0.35 16.81 4.96
CA SER A 40 0.17 17.37 3.60
C SER A 40 -1.12 16.85 2.95
N TRP A 41 -1.37 15.54 3.05
CA TRP A 41 -2.62 14.95 2.56
C TRP A 41 -3.84 15.54 3.26
N ARG A 42 -3.82 15.66 4.59
CA ARG A 42 -4.95 16.18 5.38
C ARG A 42 -5.26 17.65 5.07
N GLU A 43 -4.24 18.50 5.02
CA GLU A 43 -4.40 19.95 4.91
C GLU A 43 -4.60 20.42 3.47
N HIS A 44 -3.94 19.76 2.52
CA HIS A 44 -3.86 20.21 1.12
C HIS A 44 -4.46 19.20 0.14
N ASN A 45 -4.99 18.07 0.61
CA ASN A 45 -5.48 16.98 -0.23
C ASN A 45 -4.42 16.53 -1.25
N ASP A 46 -3.14 16.55 -0.83
CA ASP A 46 -1.96 16.24 -1.62
C ASP A 46 -1.92 14.75 -2.00
N THR A 47 -2.36 14.46 -3.22
CA THR A 47 -2.45 13.09 -3.73
C THR A 47 -1.10 12.42 -3.87
N ASP A 48 -0.02 13.18 -4.05
CA ASP A 48 1.33 12.63 -4.16
C ASP A 48 1.85 12.23 -2.78
N ALA A 49 1.51 12.99 -1.74
CA ALA A 49 1.78 12.62 -0.36
C ALA A 49 1.06 11.34 0.04
N ALA A 50 -0.24 11.24 -0.28
CA ALA A 50 -1.02 10.02 -0.07
C ALA A 50 -0.43 8.83 -0.84
N HIS A 51 -0.02 9.04 -2.10
CA HIS A 51 0.60 7.98 -2.90
C HIS A 51 1.91 7.48 -2.27
N LYS A 52 2.80 8.37 -1.83
CA LYS A 52 4.04 8.00 -1.13
C LYS A 52 3.76 7.24 0.16
N LEU A 53 2.80 7.70 0.95
CA LEU A 53 2.44 7.08 2.22
C LEU A 53 1.81 5.68 2.03
N VAL A 54 0.95 5.50 1.03
CA VAL A 54 0.40 4.17 0.68
C VAL A 54 1.50 3.23 0.17
N THR A 55 2.32 3.70 -0.78
CA THR A 55 3.30 2.84 -1.45
C THR A 55 4.42 2.34 -0.52
N SER A 56 4.86 3.16 0.44
CA SER A 56 5.84 2.75 1.46
C SER A 56 5.34 1.60 2.35
N HIS A 57 4.02 1.50 2.55
CA HIS A 57 3.38 0.52 3.44
C HIS A 57 2.91 -0.77 2.75
N LEU A 58 2.99 -0.87 1.42
CA LEU A 58 2.56 -2.08 0.70
C LEU A 58 3.34 -3.34 1.13
N ARG A 59 4.61 -3.17 1.53
CA ARG A 59 5.46 -4.25 2.08
C ARG A 59 4.92 -4.78 3.41
N LEU A 60 4.34 -3.91 4.25
CA LEU A 60 3.71 -4.29 5.50
C LEU A 60 2.43 -5.11 5.25
N VAL A 61 1.59 -4.66 4.31
CA VAL A 61 0.39 -5.41 3.90
C VAL A 61 0.75 -6.81 3.44
N ALA A 62 1.75 -6.93 2.55
CA ALA A 62 2.22 -8.23 2.08
C ALA A 62 2.77 -9.11 3.22
N LYS A 63 3.51 -8.52 4.17
CA LYS A 63 4.02 -9.26 5.35
C LYS A 63 2.89 -9.81 6.22
N ILE A 64 1.85 -9.01 6.48
CA ILE A 64 0.69 -9.42 7.27
C ILE A 64 -0.08 -10.53 6.54
N ALA A 65 -0.37 -10.33 5.25
CA ALA A 65 -1.07 -11.31 4.41
C ALA A 65 -0.35 -12.66 4.36
N MET A 66 0.99 -12.66 4.24
CA MET A 66 1.80 -13.88 4.27
C MET A 66 1.67 -14.67 5.58
N GLY A 67 1.32 -14.02 6.69
CA GLY A 67 1.03 -14.67 7.98
C GLY A 67 -0.25 -15.51 7.96
N TYR A 68 -1.18 -15.24 7.03
CA TYR A 68 -2.42 -15.99 6.84
C TYR A 68 -2.27 -17.14 5.81
N ARG A 69 -1.04 -17.47 5.41
CA ARG A 69 -0.80 -18.61 4.53
C ARG A 69 -1.24 -19.91 5.21
N GLY A 70 -2.01 -20.73 4.50
CA GLY A 70 -2.49 -22.02 5.01
C GLY A 70 -3.89 -21.98 5.62
N TYR A 71 -4.54 -20.81 5.71
CA TYR A 71 -5.92 -20.66 6.20
C TYR A 71 -6.99 -20.91 5.12
N GLY A 72 -6.61 -21.47 3.96
CA GLY A 72 -7.55 -21.90 2.90
C GLY A 72 -7.92 -20.84 1.85
N LEU A 73 -7.54 -19.56 2.06
CA LEU A 73 -7.74 -18.48 1.09
C LEU A 73 -6.44 -18.19 0.30
N PRO A 74 -6.54 -17.81 -0.99
CA PRO A 74 -5.38 -17.37 -1.76
C PRO A 74 -4.75 -16.11 -1.12
N ILE A 75 -3.43 -16.09 -0.98
CA ILE A 75 -2.69 -14.93 -0.44
C ILE A 75 -3.00 -13.64 -1.20
N GLY A 76 -3.26 -13.76 -2.50
CA GLY A 76 -3.60 -12.61 -3.32
C GLY A 76 -4.85 -11.87 -2.87
N GLU A 77 -5.87 -12.59 -2.39
CA GLU A 77 -7.10 -11.98 -1.87
C GLU A 77 -6.82 -11.17 -0.61
N PHE A 78 -6.02 -11.71 0.32
CA PHE A 78 -5.62 -10.99 1.54
C PHE A 78 -4.80 -9.73 1.23
N ILE A 79 -3.92 -9.79 0.23
CA ILE A 79 -3.13 -8.63 -0.20
C ILE A 79 -4.03 -7.57 -0.83
N SER A 80 -4.93 -7.95 -1.73
CA SER A 80 -5.86 -7.03 -2.39
C SER A 80 -6.74 -6.32 -1.38
N GLU A 81 -7.37 -7.07 -0.46
CA GLU A 81 -8.20 -6.50 0.60
C GLU A 81 -7.39 -5.62 1.55
N GLY A 82 -6.19 -6.07 1.93
CA GLY A 82 -5.28 -5.28 2.77
C GLY A 82 -4.85 -3.97 2.12
N ASN A 83 -4.62 -3.94 0.81
CA ASN A 83 -4.30 -2.72 0.07
C ASN A 83 -5.50 -1.75 0.04
N VAL A 84 -6.72 -2.27 -0.13
CA VAL A 84 -7.94 -1.47 -0.05
C VAL A 84 -8.10 -0.87 1.36
N GLY A 85 -7.92 -1.69 2.39
CA GLY A 85 -7.93 -1.25 3.78
C GLY A 85 -6.89 -0.16 4.06
N LEU A 86 -5.67 -0.33 3.56
CA LEU A 86 -4.61 0.68 3.66
C LEU A 86 -5.04 2.02 3.02
N MET A 87 -5.55 2.00 1.79
CA MET A 87 -6.04 3.22 1.12
C MET A 87 -7.17 3.90 1.89
N GLN A 88 -8.06 3.13 2.53
CA GLN A 88 -9.13 3.67 3.36
C GLN A 88 -8.59 4.29 4.66
N SER A 89 -7.58 3.68 5.27
CA SER A 89 -6.93 4.18 6.48
C SER A 89 -6.23 5.52 6.25
N VAL A 90 -5.54 5.70 5.12
CA VAL A 90 -4.90 6.99 4.77
C VAL A 90 -5.93 8.13 4.66
N LYS A 91 -7.15 7.83 4.19
CA LYS A 91 -8.24 8.84 4.15
C LYS A 91 -8.76 9.22 5.54
N ARG A 92 -8.50 8.42 6.57
CA ARG A 92 -9.01 8.59 7.95
C ARG A 92 -7.90 8.90 8.96
N PHE A 93 -6.68 9.12 8.49
CA PHE A 93 -5.52 9.36 9.35
C PHE A 93 -5.66 10.72 10.05
N GLU A 94 -5.49 10.74 11.38
CA GLU A 94 -5.55 11.94 12.22
C GLU A 94 -4.15 12.50 12.51
#